data_AF-A0A2N0B3L0-F1
#
_entry.id   AF-A0A2N0B3L0-F1
#
_cell.length_a   1.000
_cell.length_b   1.000
_cell.length_c   1.000
_cell.angle_alpha   90.00
_cell.angle_beta   90.00
_cell.angle_gamma   90.00
#
_symmetry.space_group_name_H-M   'P 1'
#
loop_
_entity.id
_entity.type
_entity.pdbx_description
1 polymer ?
#
loop_
_entity_poly.entity_id
_entity_poly.type
_entity_poly.pdbx_seq_one_letter_code
_entity_poly.pdbx_strand_id
1 'polypeptide(L)'
;MRDIFLNFELKKRGLRLALFFTLVSLVFFFAGNAALQFVWLGFGIASFVFTLLFPEEFYSFTNWVLEFVLRIFSGIAKGALLLSYVLLWKPIRFFYDLFSGKQDP
;
A
#
# COMPACT_ATOMS: atom_id res chain seq x y z
N MET A 1 -7.00 -11.09 31.67
CA MET A 1 -7.82 -9.97 31.13
C MET A 1 -7.15 -9.25 29.95
N ARG A 2 -5.82 -9.07 29.94
CA ARG A 2 -5.11 -8.37 28.86
C ARG A 2 -5.20 -9.11 27.51
N ASP A 3 -5.09 -10.44 27.52
CA ASP A 3 -5.20 -11.26 26.29
C ASP A 3 -6.60 -11.23 25.68
N ILE A 4 -7.64 -11.20 26.51
CA ILE A 4 -9.04 -11.11 26.03
C ILE A 4 -9.27 -9.77 25.34
N PHE A 5 -8.76 -8.67 25.92
CA PHE A 5 -8.84 -7.33 25.33
C PHE A 5 -8.07 -7.21 24.01
N LEU A 6 -6.84 -7.74 23.95
CA LEU A 6 -6.05 -7.81 22.73
C LEU A 6 -6.77 -8.60 21.64
N ASN A 7 -7.40 -9.72 21.99
CA ASN A 7 -8.13 -10.56 21.05
C ASN A 7 -9.39 -9.84 20.49
N PHE A 8 -10.10 -9.08 21.33
CA PHE A 8 -11.20 -8.22 20.87
C PHE A 8 -10.73 -7.09 19.96
N GLU A 9 -9.61 -6.46 20.28
CA GLU A 9 -9.05 -5.36 19.49
C GLU A 9 -8.56 -5.84 18.12
N LEU A 10 -7.94 -7.03 18.08
CA LEU A 10 -7.56 -7.74 16.87
C LEU A 10 -8.77 -8.11 16.01
N LYS A 11 -9.81 -8.72 16.59
CA LYS A 11 -11.07 -9.02 15.89
C LYS A 11 -11.75 -7.76 15.34
N LYS A 12 -11.75 -6.65 16.09
CA LYS A 12 -12.31 -5.36 15.66
C LYS A 12 -11.54 -4.78 14.47
N ARG A 13 -10.24 -5.03 14.36
CA ARG A 13 -9.41 -4.57 13.24
C ARG A 13 -9.61 -5.44 11.99
N GLY A 14 -9.66 -6.76 12.13
CA GLY A 14 -9.96 -7.64 10.99
C GLY A 14 -11.40 -7.49 10.48
N LEU A 15 -12.37 -7.19 11.36
CA LEU A 15 -13.73 -6.80 10.93
C LEU A 15 -13.72 -5.51 10.10
N ARG A 16 -12.91 -4.50 10.48
CA ARG A 16 -12.74 -3.28 9.67
C ARG A 16 -12.12 -3.57 8.30
N LEU A 17 -11.18 -4.51 8.24
CA LEU A 17 -10.55 -4.93 6.98
C LEU A 17 -11.56 -5.65 6.07
N ALA A 18 -12.35 -6.56 6.63
CA ALA A 18 -13.41 -7.26 5.91
C ALA A 18 -14.46 -6.27 5.37
N LEU A 19 -14.90 -5.32 6.21
CA LEU A 19 -15.81 -4.25 5.80
C LEU A 19 -15.22 -3.41 4.65
N PHE A 20 -13.93 -3.09 4.71
CA PHE A 20 -13.25 -2.38 3.62
C PHE A 20 -13.33 -3.16 2.30
N PHE A 21 -13.02 -4.45 2.30
CA PHE A 21 -13.13 -5.28 1.10
C PHE A 21 -14.57 -5.40 0.58
N THR A 22 -15.57 -5.44 1.46
CA THR A 22 -16.97 -5.43 1.04
C THR A 22 -17.39 -4.10 0.40
N LEU A 23 -16.89 -2.97 0.89
CA LEU A 23 -17.11 -1.65 0.28
C LEU A 23 -16.43 -1.54 -1.08
N VAL A 24 -15.19 -1.99 -1.20
CA VAL A 24 -14.46 -2.03 -2.47
C VAL A 24 -15.18 -2.92 -3.48
N SER A 25 -15.62 -4.11 -3.05
CA SER A 25 -16.46 -4.99 -3.86
C SER A 25 -17.73 -4.28 -4.33
N LEU A 26 -18.40 -3.52 -3.46
CA LEU A 26 -19.60 -2.75 -3.83
C LEU A 26 -19.30 -1.66 -4.87
N VAL A 27 -18.15 -1.00 -4.79
CA VAL A 27 -17.70 -0.06 -5.83
C VAL A 27 -17.48 -0.77 -7.17
N PHE A 28 -16.88 -1.95 -7.18
CA PHE A 28 -16.71 -2.75 -8.41
C PHE A 28 -18.04 -3.25 -8.99
N PHE A 29 -19.03 -3.51 -8.14
CA PHE A 29 -20.40 -3.79 -8.58
C PHE A 29 -21.00 -2.61 -9.34
N PHE A 30 -20.88 -1.39 -8.80
CA PHE A 30 -21.32 -0.18 -9.49
C PHE A 30 -20.53 0.12 -10.78
N ALA A 31 -19.26 -0.26 -10.81
CA ALA A 31 -18.44 -0.17 -12.03
C ALA A 31 -18.77 -1.23 -13.09
N GLY A 32 -19.76 -2.10 -12.84
CA GLY A 32 -20.20 -3.14 -13.76
C GLY A 32 -19.21 -4.30 -13.93
N ASN A 33 -18.19 -4.40 -13.08
CA ASN A 33 -17.15 -5.41 -13.20
C ASN A 33 -17.36 -6.54 -12.18
N ALA A 34 -18.27 -7.44 -12.53
CA ALA A 34 -18.69 -8.55 -11.66
C ALA A 34 -17.54 -9.51 -11.31
N ALA A 35 -16.60 -9.76 -12.23
CA ALA A 35 -15.46 -10.63 -11.96
C ALA A 35 -14.58 -10.06 -10.84
N LEU A 36 -14.23 -8.77 -10.91
CA LEU A 36 -13.45 -8.13 -9.86
C LEU A 36 -14.23 -8.03 -8.56
N GLN A 37 -15.53 -7.72 -8.60
CA GLN A 37 -16.38 -7.72 -7.42
C GLN A 37 -16.29 -9.05 -6.65
N PHE A 38 -16.48 -10.19 -7.33
CA PHE A 38 -16.43 -11.50 -6.67
C PHE A 38 -15.06 -11.81 -6.09
N VAL A 39 -13.98 -11.42 -6.77
CA VAL A 39 -12.61 -11.59 -6.25
C VAL A 39 -12.41 -10.79 -4.96
N TRP A 40 -12.80 -9.51 -4.94
CA TRP A 40 -12.66 -8.66 -3.75
C TRP A 40 -13.57 -9.11 -2.61
N LEU A 41 -14.79 -9.55 -2.92
CA LEU A 41 -15.72 -10.10 -1.94
C LEU A 41 -15.18 -11.39 -1.31
N GLY A 42 -14.66 -12.30 -2.14
CA GLY A 42 -14.00 -13.52 -1.69
C GLY A 42 -12.80 -13.23 -0.79
N PHE A 43 -12.01 -12.22 -1.14
CA PHE A 43 -10.90 -11.75 -0.32
C PHE A 43 -11.36 -11.21 1.04
N GLY A 44 -12.46 -10.44 1.05
CA GLY A 44 -13.08 -9.94 2.28
C GLY A 44 -13.58 -11.05 3.20
N ILE A 45 -14.24 -12.07 2.63
CA ILE A 45 -14.73 -13.24 3.38
C ILE A 45 -13.56 -14.05 3.92
N ALA A 46 -12.55 -14.35 3.09
CA ALA A 46 -11.36 -15.09 3.51
C ALA A 46 -10.64 -14.36 4.65
N SER A 47 -10.45 -13.04 4.53
CA SER A 47 -9.86 -12.21 5.58
C SER A 47 -10.67 -12.23 6.88
N PHE A 48 -12.01 -12.22 6.80
CA PHE A 48 -12.88 -12.31 7.96
C PHE A 48 -12.76 -13.65 8.68
N VAL A 49 -12.83 -14.75 7.93
CA VAL A 49 -12.70 -16.12 8.46
C VAL A 49 -11.32 -16.33 9.09
N PHE A 50 -10.26 -15.84 8.43
CA PHE A 50 -8.90 -15.95 8.95
C PHE A 50 -8.70 -15.16 10.25
N THR A 51 -9.28 -13.96 10.34
CA THR A 51 -9.27 -13.16 11.58
C THR A 51 -9.99 -13.89 12.72
N LEU A 52 -11.06 -14.62 12.43
CA LEU A 52 -11.83 -15.34 13.44
C LEU A 52 -11.11 -16.60 13.96
N LEU A 53 -10.42 -17.31 13.07
CA LEU A 53 -9.71 -18.56 13.38
C LEU A 53 -8.34 -18.31 14.03
N PHE A 54 -7.56 -17.37 13.49
CA PHE A 54 -6.17 -17.13 13.90
C PHE A 54 -5.86 -15.63 14.00
N PRO A 55 -6.38 -14.94 15.04
CA PRO A 55 -6.24 -13.50 15.18
C PRO A 55 -4.78 -13.03 15.35
N GLU A 56 -3.95 -13.80 16.04
CA GLU A 56 -2.53 -13.47 16.27
C GLU A 56 -1.68 -13.70 15.02
N GLU A 57 -1.89 -14.80 14.30
CA GLU A 57 -1.18 -15.06 13.04
C GLU A 57 -1.59 -14.06 11.97
N PHE A 58 -2.89 -13.71 11.90
CA PHE A 58 -3.38 -12.68 11.00
C PHE A 58 -2.76 -11.31 11.32
N TYR A 59 -2.52 -11.00 12.60
CA TYR A 59 -1.83 -9.77 13.01
C TYR A 59 -0.39 -9.74 12.51
N SER A 60 0.36 -10.81 12.77
CA SER A 60 1.75 -10.95 12.32
C SER A 60 1.85 -10.85 10.80
N PHE A 61 0.96 -11.56 10.09
CA PHE A 61 0.89 -11.54 8.63
C PHE A 61 0.56 -10.14 8.09
N THR A 62 -0.44 -9.46 8.65
CA THR A 62 -0.83 -8.12 8.19
C THR A 62 0.30 -7.11 8.42
N ASN A 63 1.00 -7.22 9.56
CA ASN A 63 2.14 -6.36 9.86
C ASN A 63 3.31 -6.63 8.90
N TRP A 64 3.62 -7.90 8.64
CA TRP A 64 4.64 -8.31 7.69
C TRP A 64 4.32 -7.85 6.25
N VAL A 65 3.07 -8.01 5.81
CA VAL A 65 2.60 -7.51 4.50
C VAL A 65 2.72 -5.99 4.43
N LEU A 66 2.33 -5.27 5.48
CA LEU A 66 2.44 -3.81 5.52
C LEU A 66 3.89 -3.35 5.43
N GLU A 67 4.79 -4.00 6.17
CA GLU A 67 6.22 -3.72 6.13
C GLU A 67 6.81 -4.01 4.74
N PHE A 68 6.39 -5.11 4.10
CA PHE A 68 6.78 -5.45 2.74
C PHE A 68 6.31 -4.40 1.72
N VAL A 69 5.04 -3.98 1.79
CA VAL A 69 4.49 -2.94 0.91
C VAL A 69 5.22 -1.62 1.12
N LEU A 70 5.46 -1.21 2.36
CA LEU A 70 6.22 0.00 2.67
C LEU A 70 7.65 -0.07 2.15
N ARG A 71 8.30 -1.24 2.21
CA ARG A 71 9.66 -1.43 1.68
C ARG A 71 9.69 -1.29 0.17
N ILE A 72 8.71 -1.86 -0.54
CA ILE A 72 8.56 -1.70 -1.99
C ILE A 72 8.29 -0.23 -2.32
N PHE A 73 7.32 0.41 -1.67
CA PHE A 73 7.00 1.82 -1.90
C PHE A 73 8.19 2.73 -1.59
N SER A 74 8.97 2.44 -0.56
CA SER A 74 10.22 3.17 -0.27
C SER A 74 11.25 2.98 -1.38
N GLY A 75 11.41 1.76 -1.89
CA GLY A 75 12.27 1.47 -3.04
C GLY A 75 11.83 2.20 -4.30
N ILE A 76 10.54 2.18 -4.62
CA ILE A 76 9.95 2.90 -5.75
C ILE A 76 10.09 4.40 -5.57
N ALA A 77 9.80 4.94 -4.38
CA ALA A 77 9.93 6.36 -4.08
C ALA A 77 11.38 6.82 -4.21
N LYS A 78 12.34 6.05 -3.67
CA LYS A 78 13.77 6.32 -3.86
C LYS A 78 14.15 6.28 -5.33
N GLY A 79 13.71 5.26 -6.07
CA GLY A 79 13.94 5.15 -7.51
C GLY A 79 13.36 6.33 -8.29
N ALA A 80 12.12 6.71 -8.01
CA ALA A 80 11.44 7.85 -8.63
C ALA A 80 12.12 9.17 -8.29
N LEU A 81 12.62 9.34 -7.07
CA LEU A 81 13.36 10.53 -6.62
C LEU A 81 14.74 10.61 -7.29
N LEU A 82 15.41 9.48 -7.50
CA LEU A 82 16.65 9.39 -8.25
C LEU A 82 16.43 9.69 -9.74
N LEU A 83 15.34 9.17 -10.30
CA LEU A 83 14.97 9.36 -11.70
C LEU A 83 14.57 10.82 -11.96
N SER A 84 13.79 11.43 -11.07
CA SER A 84 13.45 12.86 -11.13
C SER A 84 14.68 13.74 -10.93
N TYR A 85 15.59 13.36 -10.03
CA TYR A 85 16.87 14.05 -9.88
C TYR A 85 17.69 14.01 -11.17
N VAL A 86 17.86 12.86 -11.81
CA VAL A 86 18.58 12.77 -13.09
C VAL A 86 17.87 13.56 -14.20
N LEU A 87 16.54 13.48 -14.29
CA LEU A 87 15.78 14.14 -15.34
C LEU A 87 15.66 15.66 -15.17
N LEU A 88 15.65 16.18 -13.95
CA LEU A 88 15.55 17.62 -13.71
C LEU A 88 16.93 18.25 -13.50
N TRP A 89 17.80 17.60 -12.72
CA TRP A 89 19.09 18.17 -12.35
C TRP A 89 20.08 18.21 -13.52
N LYS A 90 20.14 17.19 -14.39
CA LYS A 90 21.01 17.24 -15.58
C LYS A 90 20.66 18.40 -16.52
N PRO A 91 19.40 18.57 -16.97
CA PRO A 91 19.09 19.67 -17.87
C PRO A 91 19.19 21.02 -17.17
N ILE A 92 18.80 21.16 -15.90
CA ILE A 92 18.96 22.43 -15.17
C ILE A 92 20.45 22.81 -15.08
N ARG A 93 21.34 21.87 -14.77
CA ARG A 93 22.79 22.12 -14.75
C ARG A 93 23.34 22.46 -16.13
N PHE A 94 22.87 21.78 -17.18
CA PHE A 94 23.25 22.07 -18.55
C PHE A 94 22.81 23.48 -18.98
N PHE A 95 21.57 23.87 -18.68
CA PHE A 95 21.09 25.23 -18.93
C PHE A 95 21.83 26.25 -18.08
N TYR A 96 22.15 25.94 -16.82
CA TYR A 96 22.94 26.82 -15.97
C TYR A 96 24.36 27.00 -16.49
N ASP A 97 25.07 25.96 -16.93
CA ASP A 97 26.40 26.09 -17.56
C ASP A 97 26.33 26.84 -18.90
N LEU A 98 25.26 26.63 -19.69
CA LEU A 98 25.06 27.33 -20.96
C LEU A 98 24.77 28.83 -20.78
N PHE A 99 24.04 29.22 -19.72
CA PHE A 99 23.70 30.61 -19.42
C PHE A 99 24.69 31.30 -18.47
N SER A 100 25.40 30.56 -17.62
CA SER A 100 26.35 31.11 -16.63
C SER A 100 27.70 31.45 -17.26
N GLY A 101 27.85 31.35 -18.58
CA GLY A 101 28.96 31.93 -19.30
C GLY A 101 30.28 31.50 -18.69
N LYS A 102 30.57 30.20 -18.66
CA LYS A 102 31.93 29.74 -18.42
C LYS A 102 32.79 30.14 -19.63
N GLN A 103 33.21 31.40 -19.61
CA GLN A 103 34.51 31.82 -20.11
C GLN A 103 35.55 31.07 -19.27
N ASP A 104 35.84 29.82 -19.64
CA ASP A 104 37.14 29.28 -19.31
C ASP A 104 38.13 29.84 -20.37
N PRO A 105 39.26 30.46 -19.97
CA PRO A 105 40.28 30.96 -20.88
C PRO A 105 40.97 29.85 -21.70
#